data_AF-A0A7L7KUM9-F1
#
_entry.id   AF-A0A7L7KUM9-F1
#
_cell.length_a   1.000
_cell.length_b   1.000
_cell.length_c   1.000
_cell.angle_alpha   90.00
_cell.angle_beta   90.00
_cell.angle_gamma   90.00
#
_symmetry.space_group_name_H-M   'P 1'
#
loop_
_entity.id
_entity.type
_entity.pdbx_description
1 polymer ?
#
loop_
_entity_poly.entity_id
_entity_poly.type
_entity_poly.pdbx_seq_one_letter_code
_entity_poly.pdbx_strand_id
1 'polypeptide(L)'
;MAEDSDFIMRQIKSFAEGFGYMVGKKDGEKTEVVFEQQQGQSDKIHRDITELLMHQKYEQAIQYVYAQKFTLEEGQYFILGQWLLGKLSDIPEISQDVIEEFRINIEKHRPSIN
;
A
#
# COMPACT_ATOMS: atom_id res chain seq x y z
N MET A 1 12.42 15.00 -14.15
CA MET A 1 11.35 15.15 -13.14
C MET A 1 9.94 14.83 -13.65
N ALA A 2 9.73 14.52 -14.94
CA ALA A 2 8.43 14.05 -15.46
C ALA A 2 8.43 12.53 -15.77
N GLU A 3 9.61 11.92 -15.95
CA GLU A 3 9.74 10.52 -16.41
C GLU A 3 9.42 9.48 -15.32
N ASP A 4 9.77 9.75 -14.05
CA ASP A 4 9.42 8.87 -12.92
C ASP A 4 7.91 8.77 -12.70
N SER A 5 7.19 9.88 -12.96
CA SER A 5 5.73 9.92 -12.81
C SER A 5 5.05 9.05 -13.87
N ASP A 6 5.60 9.00 -15.08
CA ASP A 6 5.05 8.21 -16.20
C ASP A 6 5.24 6.70 -15.99
N PHE A 7 6.34 6.27 -15.37
CA PHE A 7 6.57 4.84 -15.09
C PHE A 7 5.64 4.31 -13.99
N ILE A 8 5.53 5.04 -12.88
CA ILE A 8 4.60 4.70 -11.79
C ILE A 8 3.15 4.73 -12.30
N MET A 9 2.78 5.71 -13.12
CA MET A 9 1.44 5.82 -13.67
C MET A 9 1.11 4.71 -14.68
N ARG A 10 2.11 4.16 -15.40
CA ARG A 10 1.95 2.96 -16.24
C ARG A 10 1.71 1.70 -15.41
N GLN A 11 2.45 1.52 -14.32
CA GLN A 11 2.26 0.39 -13.37
C GLN A 11 0.88 0.45 -12.69
N ILE A 12 0.44 1.65 -12.28
CA ILE A 12 -0.87 1.86 -11.62
C ILE A 12 -2.04 1.61 -12.58
N LYS A 13 -1.93 1.99 -13.86
CA LYS A 13 -3.01 1.76 -14.85
C LYS A 13 -3.30 0.28 -15.08
N SER A 14 -2.28 -0.58 -15.05
CA SER A 14 -2.44 -2.04 -15.15
C SER A 14 -3.12 -2.67 -13.93
N PHE A 15 -3.20 -1.96 -12.80
CA PHE A 15 -3.75 -2.44 -11.54
C PHE A 15 -5.26 -2.17 -11.40
N ALA A 16 -5.76 -1.08 -12.00
CA ALA A 16 -7.16 -0.69 -11.94
C ALA A 16 -8.12 -1.73 -12.57
N GLU A 17 -7.62 -2.60 -13.44
CA GLU A 17 -8.40 -3.67 -14.08
C GLU A 17 -8.50 -4.95 -13.21
N GLY A 18 -7.72 -5.07 -12.13
CA GLY A 18 -7.60 -6.30 -11.33
C GLY A 18 -8.30 -6.31 -9.96
N PHE A 19 -8.76 -5.16 -9.45
CA PHE A 19 -9.37 -5.04 -8.11
C PHE A 19 -10.91 -5.04 -8.15
N GLY A 20 -11.49 -5.92 -8.97
CA GLY A 20 -12.92 -6.24 -8.94
C GLY A 20 -13.26 -7.01 -7.66
N TYR A 21 -13.45 -6.32 -6.54
CA TYR A 21 -13.86 -6.92 -5.29
C TYR A 21 -15.31 -7.40 -5.41
N MET A 22 -15.52 -8.72 -5.50
CA MET A 22 -16.82 -9.34 -5.26
C MET A 22 -17.17 -9.20 -3.78
N VAL A 23 -18.12 -8.31 -3.47
CA VAL A 23 -18.72 -8.19 -2.13
C VAL A 23 -19.58 -9.42 -1.89
N GLY A 24 -19.06 -10.37 -1.12
CA GLY A 24 -19.83 -11.47 -0.56
C GLY A 24 -20.82 -10.95 0.50
N LYS A 25 -22.12 -11.07 0.20
CA LYS A 25 -23.21 -10.92 1.16
C LYS A 25 -23.05 -11.89 2.34
N LYS A 26 -23.22 -11.40 3.58
CA LYS A 26 -23.99 -12.11 4.61
C LYS A 26 -24.46 -11.20 5.74
N ASP A 27 -25.79 -11.18 5.90
CA ASP A 27 -26.63 -10.93 7.07
C ASP A 27 -26.25 -9.91 8.16
N GLY A 28 -27.10 -8.87 8.25
CA GLY A 28 -27.93 -8.63 9.43
C GLY A 28 -27.23 -8.17 10.72
N GLU A 29 -27.20 -6.85 10.95
CA GLU A 29 -27.92 -6.14 12.03
C GLU A 29 -27.29 -4.77 12.34
N LYS A 30 -28.17 -3.76 12.41
CA LYS A 30 -28.03 -2.42 13.01
C LYS A 30 -26.73 -1.65 12.76
N THR A 31 -26.78 -0.85 11.70
CA THR A 31 -25.80 0.19 11.38
C THR A 31 -25.95 1.38 12.32
N GLU A 32 -25.18 1.42 13.40
CA GLU A 32 -24.75 2.69 13.98
C GLU A 32 -23.59 3.22 13.13
N VAL A 33 -23.79 4.36 12.47
CA VAL A 33 -22.73 5.04 11.73
C VAL A 33 -21.82 5.72 12.75
N VAL A 34 -20.91 4.94 13.32
CA VAL A 34 -19.78 5.48 14.08
C VAL A 34 -18.73 5.92 13.06
N PHE A 35 -18.24 7.14 13.19
CA PHE A 35 -17.14 7.67 12.38
C PHE A 35 -15.82 6.94 12.74
N GLU A 36 -15.69 5.68 12.33
CA GLU A 36 -14.48 4.83 12.48
C GLU A 36 -13.68 4.73 11.17
N GLN A 37 -13.90 5.63 10.21
CA GLN A 37 -13.37 5.48 8.85
C GLN A 37 -11.84 5.46 8.79
N GLN A 38 -11.12 6.16 9.68
CA GLN A 38 -9.66 6.19 9.63
C GLN A 38 -9.00 4.95 10.24
N GLN A 39 -9.49 4.44 11.38
CA GLN A 39 -8.94 3.21 11.98
C GLN A 39 -9.24 1.98 11.13
N GLY A 40 -10.49 1.82 10.69
CA GLY A 40 -10.88 0.68 9.85
C GLY A 40 -10.16 0.64 8.49
N GLN A 41 -9.81 1.81 7.94
CA GLN A 41 -9.08 1.91 6.68
C GLN A 41 -7.60 1.54 6.85
N SER A 42 -6.93 2.06 7.87
CA SER A 42 -5.54 1.65 8.17
C SER A 42 -5.45 0.16 8.46
N ASP A 43 -6.36 -0.39 9.27
CA ASP A 43 -6.40 -1.82 9.58
C ASP A 43 -6.64 -2.68 8.33
N LYS A 44 -7.54 -2.26 7.44
CA LYS A 44 -7.78 -2.94 6.17
C LYS A 44 -6.53 -2.91 5.29
N ILE A 45 -5.85 -1.76 5.18
CA ILE A 45 -4.64 -1.62 4.36
C ILE A 45 -3.54 -2.58 4.85
N HIS A 46 -3.27 -2.59 6.16
CA HIS A 46 -2.26 -3.49 6.74
C HIS A 46 -2.63 -4.96 6.55
N ARG A 47 -3.92 -5.32 6.71
CA ARG A 47 -4.40 -6.69 6.50
C ARG A 47 -4.24 -7.13 5.05
N ASP A 48 -4.68 -6.32 4.09
CA ASP A 48 -4.59 -6.64 2.66
C ASP A 48 -3.12 -6.81 2.22
N ILE A 49 -2.22 -5.94 2.69
CA ILE A 49 -0.78 -6.08 2.43
C ILE A 49 -0.23 -7.38 3.03
N THR A 50 -0.61 -7.69 4.28
CA THR A 50 -0.15 -8.92 4.95
C THR A 50 -0.59 -10.17 4.19
N GLU A 51 -1.83 -10.19 3.67
CA GLU A 51 -2.33 -11.27 2.82
C GLU A 51 -1.50 -11.42 1.54
N LEU A 52 -1.17 -10.30 0.86
CA LEU A 52 -0.30 -10.32 -0.31
C LEU A 52 1.09 -10.90 -0.01
N LEU A 53 1.69 -10.51 1.12
CA LEU A 53 2.98 -11.04 1.56
C LEU A 53 2.92 -12.54 1.86
N MET A 54 1.86 -13.01 2.54
CA MET A 54 1.66 -14.44 2.84
C MET A 54 1.53 -15.29 1.55
N HIS A 55 0.99 -14.71 0.49
CA HIS A 55 0.88 -15.34 -0.82
C HIS A 55 2.09 -15.11 -1.73
N GLN A 56 3.20 -14.57 -1.19
CA GLN A 56 4.42 -14.24 -1.93
C GLN A 56 4.21 -13.25 -3.09
N LYS A 57 3.13 -12.46 -3.04
CA LYS A 57 2.78 -11.45 -4.04
C LYS A 57 3.44 -10.10 -3.71
N TYR A 58 4.77 -10.10 -3.60
CA TYR A 58 5.55 -8.95 -3.11
C TYR A 58 5.40 -7.70 -3.97
N GLU A 59 5.43 -7.85 -5.30
CA GLU A 59 5.21 -6.74 -6.22
C GLU A 59 3.82 -6.13 -6.05
N GLN A 60 2.79 -6.97 -5.85
CA GLN A 60 1.42 -6.49 -5.63
C GLN A 60 1.30 -5.74 -4.30
N ALA A 61 2.02 -6.17 -3.25
CA ALA A 61 2.08 -5.46 -1.98
C ALA A 61 2.70 -4.05 -2.14
N ILE A 62 3.79 -3.95 -2.90
CA ILE A 62 4.45 -2.67 -3.22
C ILE A 62 3.50 -1.75 -4.01
N GLN A 63 2.87 -2.27 -5.07
CA GLN A 63 1.91 -1.51 -5.88
C GLN A 63 0.69 -1.07 -5.06
N TYR A 64 0.22 -1.91 -4.13
CA TYR A 64 -0.88 -1.57 -3.24
C TYR A 64 -0.54 -0.40 -2.31
N VAL A 65 0.70 -0.34 -1.80
CA VAL A 65 1.18 0.83 -1.04
C VAL A 65 1.21 2.07 -1.94
N TYR A 66 1.77 1.99 -3.14
CA TYR A 66 1.79 3.14 -4.07
C TYR A 66 0.38 3.67 -4.38
N ALA A 67 -0.62 2.81 -4.50
CA ALA A 67 -2.01 3.21 -4.69
C ALA A 67 -2.57 4.03 -3.51
N GLN A 68 -2.02 3.88 -2.30
CA GLN A 68 -2.44 4.65 -1.12
C GLN A 68 -1.92 6.09 -1.12
N LYS A 69 -1.00 6.46 -2.02
CA LYS A 69 -0.40 7.81 -2.08
C LYS A 69 -1.42 8.95 -2.19
N PHE A 70 -2.53 8.71 -2.87
CA PHE A 70 -3.60 9.71 -3.05
C PHE A 70 -4.74 9.56 -2.04
N THR A 71 -4.66 8.56 -1.17
CA THR A 71 -5.70 8.21 -0.22
C THR A 71 -5.29 8.55 1.21
N LEU A 72 -4.00 8.41 1.53
CA LEU A 72 -3.42 8.71 2.83
C LEU A 72 -2.77 10.10 2.84
N GLU A 73 -2.73 10.71 4.02
CA GLU A 73 -1.87 11.88 4.24
C GLU A 73 -0.39 11.48 4.08
N GLU A 74 0.46 12.44 3.66
CA GLU A 74 1.86 12.16 3.33
C GLU A 74 2.63 11.47 4.46
N GLY A 75 2.43 11.90 5.71
CA GLY A 75 3.03 11.25 6.87
C GLY A 75 2.54 9.81 7.10
N GLN A 76 1.25 9.55 6.90
CA GLN A 76 0.66 8.21 7.01
C GLN A 76 1.16 7.29 5.89
N TYR A 77 1.24 7.82 4.66
CA TYR A 77 1.80 7.12 3.51
C TYR A 77 3.27 6.74 3.75
N PHE A 78 4.08 7.67 4.28
CA PHE A 78 5.47 7.40 4.63
C PHE A 78 5.59 6.31 5.70
N ILE A 79 4.79 6.37 6.77
CA ILE A 79 4.77 5.36 7.83
C ILE A 79 4.39 3.98 7.26
N LEU A 80 3.37 3.91 6.40
CA LEU A 80 2.97 2.67 5.73
C LEU A 80 4.10 2.10 4.86
N GLY A 81 4.78 2.96 4.10
CA GLY A 81 5.92 2.58 3.28
C GLY A 81 7.08 2.01 4.10
N GLN A 82 7.44 2.67 5.20
CA GLN A 82 8.49 2.19 6.12
C GLN A 82 8.11 0.85 6.77
N TRP A 83 6.84 0.67 7.13
CA TRP A 83 6.35 -0.60 7.66
C TRP A 83 6.49 -1.73 6.64
N LEU A 84 6.09 -1.52 5.38
CA LEU A 84 6.26 -2.53 4.33
C LEU A 84 7.75 -2.80 4.06
N LEU A 85 8.59 -1.76 4.02
CA LEU A 85 10.03 -1.90 3.81
C LEU A 85 10.68 -2.82 4.84
N GLY A 86 10.30 -2.69 6.11
CA GLY A 86 10.73 -3.61 7.17
C GLY A 86 10.34 -5.05 6.87
N LYS A 87 9.09 -5.29 6.47
CA LYS A 87 8.61 -6.64 6.11
C LYS A 87 9.35 -7.24 4.92
N LEU A 88 9.59 -6.45 3.86
CA LEU A 88 10.30 -6.93 2.67
C LEU A 88 11.77 -7.24 2.95
N SER A 89 12.41 -6.47 3.84
CA SER A 89 13.82 -6.65 4.20
C SER A 89 14.09 -7.95 4.97
N ASP A 90 13.08 -8.49 5.64
CA ASP A 90 13.16 -9.78 6.36
C ASP A 90 12.97 -11.00 5.44
N ILE A 91 12.59 -10.81 4.17
CA ILE A 91 12.26 -11.87 3.21
C ILE A 91 13.46 -12.12 2.28
N PRO A 92 14.17 -13.25 2.39
CA PRO A 92 15.40 -13.51 1.63
C PRO A 92 15.17 -13.69 0.12
N GLU A 93 13.94 -14.01 -0.30
CA GLU A 93 13.59 -14.18 -1.72
C GLU A 93 13.51 -12.84 -2.49
N ILE A 94 13.45 -11.71 -1.79
CA ILE A 94 13.32 -10.40 -2.41
C ILE A 94 14.70 -9.85 -2.72
N SER A 95 14.90 -9.43 -3.98
CA SER A 95 16.17 -8.83 -4.38
C SER A 95 16.41 -7.49 -3.68
N GLN A 96 17.67 -7.23 -3.37
CA GLN A 96 18.08 -5.96 -2.76
C GLN A 96 17.74 -4.76 -3.65
N ASP A 97 17.78 -4.92 -4.98
CA ASP A 97 17.41 -3.87 -5.93
C ASP A 97 15.94 -3.44 -5.77
N VAL A 98 15.02 -4.39 -5.56
CA VAL A 98 13.59 -4.09 -5.35
C VAL A 98 13.37 -3.37 -4.02
N ILE A 99 14.06 -3.81 -2.96
CA ILE A 99 14.01 -3.16 -1.63
C ILE A 99 14.52 -1.72 -1.74
N GLU A 100 15.63 -1.51 -2.45
CA GLU A 100 16.26 -0.20 -2.57
C GLU A 100 15.45 0.75 -3.46
N GLU A 101 14.89 0.27 -4.57
CA GLU A 101 13.97 1.07 -5.40
C GLU A 101 12.75 1.51 -4.59
N PHE A 102 12.14 0.59 -3.84
CA PHE A 102 11.00 0.92 -2.98
C PHE A 102 11.37 1.94 -1.91
N ARG A 103 12.51 1.75 -1.23
CA ARG A 103 13.05 2.69 -0.24
C ARG A 103 13.20 4.08 -0.84
N ILE A 104 13.91 4.22 -1.97
CA ILE A 104 14.14 5.50 -2.63
C ILE A 104 12.82 6.22 -2.93
N ASN A 105 11.79 5.49 -3.37
CA ASN A 105 10.49 6.07 -3.66
C ASN A 105 9.72 6.51 -2.41
N ILE A 106 9.77 5.75 -1.32
CA ILE A 106 9.14 6.14 -0.05
C ILE A 106 9.86 7.33 0.59
N GLU A 107 11.20 7.39 0.51
CA GLU A 107 11.99 8.47 1.10
C GLU A 107 11.74 9.85 0.50
N LYS A 108 11.25 9.92 -0.75
CA LYS A 108 10.77 11.17 -1.38
C LYS A 108 9.61 11.82 -0.61
N HIS A 109 8.93 11.06 0.24
CA HIS A 109 7.76 11.46 1.03
C HIS A 109 8.06 11.57 2.52
N ARG A 110 9.35 11.56 2.93
CA ARG A 110 9.72 11.77 4.32
C ARG A 110 9.24 13.15 4.78
N PRO A 111 8.43 13.25 5.85
CA PRO A 111 7.96 14.53 6.35
C PRO A 111 9.15 15.37 6.83
N SER A 112 9.16 16.66 6.46
CA SER A 112 10.14 17.62 6.96
C SER A 112 9.95 17.80 8.46
N ILE A 113 10.99 17.51 9.23
CA ILE A 113 11.02 17.81 10.66
C ILE A 113 11.25 19.32 10.79
N ASN A 114 10.19 20.07 11.13
CA ASN A 114 10.28 21.48 11.55
C ASN A 114 10.42 21.56 13.07
#